data_AF-A0A7V9KC85-F1
#
_entry.id   AF-A0A7V9KC85-F1
#
_cell.length_a   1.000
_cell.length_b   1.000
_cell.length_c   1.000
_cell.angle_alpha   90.00
_cell.angle_beta   90.00
_cell.angle_gamma   90.00
#
_symmetry.space_group_name_H-M   'P 1'
#
loop_
_entity.id
_entity.type
_entity.pdbx_description
1 polymer ?
#
loop_
_entity_poly.entity_id
_entity_poly.type
_entity_poly.pdbx_seq_one_letter_code
_entity_poly.pdbx_strand_id
1 'polypeptide(L)'
;MKSSLEIAQDAQLQPIETIAGRIGLEPEEIEPYGRYKGKVPLSVIDRLSDGPNGKLVCVAGITPTKAGEGKTTTAVGLTQGLGAIGKNPVLCLREPSLGPVFGIKGGAAGGGHTQVVPMEDLNLHFTGDIHAIGAANNLLAAMLDASILHKNLLGIDALRIGWRRAVDMNDRTLREMTIGQGGRANGYPRETGFDITAASEVMAILAISRDLADLRRRLGAITVAYSFDGEPVTAEALGAAGAMAVLLKEAIKPNLIQTLEGQPCLMHCGPFANIASGNSSLVADLMAQKLGDYVVTESGFGSDMGMEKFFDIVCRVGGLSPSAVVLVSTVRALKHHGGAADDPRLDRAQGMAAVEHGAANLRRHLEIVKEFGLPCVVAVNRRPGDTNEEVELVRRLALEGGAFAAEVNDGFARGGAGAARLAEAVAEACDEPNSFRFLYEDDHTLRDKIEAVATRVYGAKDIYVYPEAEKKIGQFISEGLADLPVCMAKTHLSLSGDPGLLNAPEGFTLPIRDVRAYTGAGWLVPLCGDITQMPGLGKTPAALNVDIDADGRTIGLF
;
A
#
# COMPACT_ATOMS: atom_id res chain seq x y z
N MET A 1 18.43 4.00 24.35
CA MET A 1 17.17 4.53 23.78
C MET A 1 16.14 3.43 23.92
N LYS A 2 14.93 3.73 24.38
CA LYS A 2 13.86 2.72 24.45
C LYS A 2 13.58 2.16 23.06
N SER A 3 13.23 0.89 22.96
CA SER A 3 12.74 0.30 21.71
C SER A 3 11.38 0.91 21.33
N SER A 4 10.96 0.79 20.07
CA SER A 4 9.63 1.24 19.66
C SER A 4 8.52 0.53 20.45
N LEU A 5 8.68 -0.77 20.74
CA LEU A 5 7.74 -1.54 21.54
C LEU A 5 7.65 -0.98 22.97
N GLU A 6 8.79 -0.73 23.62
CA GLU A 6 8.82 -0.15 24.97
C GLU A 6 8.13 1.22 25.00
N ILE A 7 8.36 2.06 23.99
CA ILE A 7 7.67 3.36 23.86
C ILE A 7 6.15 3.16 23.71
N ALA A 8 5.71 2.19 22.91
CA ALA A 8 4.30 1.91 22.68
C ALA A 8 3.61 1.33 23.94
N GLN A 9 4.29 0.48 24.70
CA GLN A 9 3.78 -0.13 25.93
C GLN A 9 3.69 0.88 27.08
N ASP A 10 4.59 1.85 27.13
CA ASP A 10 4.57 2.92 28.14
C ASP A 10 3.53 4.02 27.84
N ALA A 11 2.93 4.01 26.65
CA ALA A 11 2.02 5.06 26.21
C ALA A 11 0.68 5.02 26.96
N GLN A 12 0.22 6.18 27.43
CA GLN A 12 -1.11 6.33 28.02
C GLN A 12 -2.15 6.56 26.94
N LEU A 13 -2.80 5.48 26.50
CA LEU A 13 -3.79 5.53 25.44
C LEU A 13 -5.12 6.12 25.93
N GLN A 14 -5.75 6.95 25.11
CA GLN A 14 -7.08 7.48 25.37
C GLN A 14 -8.15 6.46 24.93
N PRO A 15 -9.30 6.36 25.62
CA PRO A 15 -10.42 5.56 25.15
C PRO A 15 -10.80 5.92 23.71
N ILE A 16 -11.15 4.93 22.89
CA ILE A 16 -11.38 5.17 21.47
C ILE A 16 -12.55 6.11 21.21
N GLU A 17 -13.54 6.12 22.10
CA GLU A 17 -14.69 7.02 22.06
C GLU A 17 -14.27 8.49 22.23
N THR A 18 -13.19 8.74 22.99
CA THR A 18 -12.62 10.09 23.13
C THR A 18 -11.97 10.55 21.83
N ILE A 19 -11.29 9.64 21.13
CA ILE A 19 -10.69 9.92 19.82
C ILE A 19 -11.77 10.14 18.76
N ALA A 20 -12.82 9.31 18.76
CA ALA A 20 -13.97 9.43 17.88
C ALA A 20 -14.68 10.78 18.05
N GLY A 21 -14.94 11.21 19.29
CA GLY A 21 -15.59 12.49 19.56
C GLY A 21 -14.78 13.71 19.10
N ARG A 22 -13.44 13.64 19.07
CA ARG A 22 -12.57 14.74 18.58
C ARG A 22 -12.74 15.03 17.10
N ILE A 23 -13.15 14.04 16.32
CA ILE A 23 -13.38 14.17 14.88
C ILE A 23 -14.88 14.23 14.51
N GLY A 24 -15.76 14.45 15.49
CA GLY A 24 -17.18 14.65 15.24
C GLY A 24 -17.97 13.38 14.93
N LEU A 25 -17.44 12.19 15.30
CA LEU A 25 -18.24 10.97 15.32
C LEU A 25 -19.20 10.97 16.50
N GLU A 26 -20.42 10.53 16.26
CA GLU A 26 -21.44 10.34 17.30
C GLU A 26 -21.16 9.05 18.10
N PRO A 27 -21.61 8.94 19.37
CA PRO A 27 -21.34 7.76 20.20
C PRO A 27 -21.77 6.42 19.58
N GLU A 28 -22.83 6.41 18.78
CA GLU A 28 -23.35 5.27 18.04
C GLU A 28 -22.57 4.96 16.74
N GLU A 29 -21.69 5.85 16.31
CA GLU A 29 -20.88 5.73 15.07
C GLU A 29 -19.48 5.17 15.33
N ILE A 30 -19.29 4.53 16.48
CA ILE A 30 -18.10 3.75 16.80
C ILE A 30 -18.52 2.41 17.38
N GLU A 31 -18.00 1.33 16.79
CA GLU A 31 -18.22 -0.04 17.25
C GLU A 31 -16.93 -0.52 17.96
N PRO A 32 -16.85 -0.50 19.31
CA PRO A 32 -15.59 -0.73 20.00
C PRO A 32 -15.10 -2.19 19.90
N TYR A 33 -13.80 -2.35 19.67
CA TYR A 33 -13.07 -3.62 19.70
C TYR A 33 -12.08 -3.61 20.88
N GLY A 34 -12.64 -3.71 22.08
CA GLY A 34 -11.93 -3.37 23.31
C GLY A 34 -11.92 -1.86 23.54
N ARG A 35 -10.94 -1.36 24.30
CA ARG A 35 -10.95 0.03 24.79
C ARG A 35 -10.31 1.05 23.84
N TYR A 36 -9.37 0.62 22.99
CA TYR A 36 -8.45 1.52 22.29
C TYR A 36 -8.53 1.43 20.75
N LYS A 37 -9.52 0.71 20.23
CA LYS A 37 -9.79 0.58 18.79
C LYS A 37 -11.27 0.30 18.55
N GLY A 38 -11.78 0.65 17.38
CA GLY A 38 -13.17 0.38 17.00
C GLY A 38 -13.39 0.54 15.51
N LYS A 39 -14.50 0.01 15.00
CA LYS A 39 -14.90 0.15 13.59
C LYS A 39 -15.84 1.35 13.41
N VAL A 40 -15.67 2.08 12.31
CA VAL A 40 -16.51 3.24 11.97
C VAL A 40 -17.50 2.83 10.88
N PRO A 41 -18.82 2.92 11.12
CA PRO A 41 -19.83 2.56 10.12
C PRO A 41 -19.76 3.42 8.85
N LEU A 42 -20.10 2.83 7.71
CA LEU A 42 -20.09 3.55 6.42
C LEU A 42 -21.10 4.70 6.34
N SER A 43 -22.18 4.65 7.15
CA SER A 43 -23.21 5.68 7.20
C SER A 43 -22.68 7.07 7.60
N VAL A 44 -21.50 7.14 8.22
CA VAL A 44 -20.81 8.40 8.53
C VAL A 44 -20.53 9.20 7.24
N ILE A 45 -20.18 8.52 6.14
CA ILE A 45 -19.89 9.17 4.86
C ILE A 45 -21.16 9.86 4.33
N ASP A 46 -22.31 9.19 4.43
CA ASP A 46 -23.60 9.74 3.99
C ASP A 46 -24.03 10.92 4.87
N ARG A 47 -23.91 10.78 6.20
CA ARG A 47 -24.25 11.83 7.17
C ARG A 47 -23.44 13.11 6.93
N LEU A 48 -22.17 12.97 6.59
CA LEU A 48 -21.24 14.09 6.37
C LEU A 48 -21.09 14.48 4.90
N SER A 49 -21.91 13.93 4.00
CA SER A 49 -21.78 14.12 2.55
C SER A 49 -21.79 15.59 2.11
N ASP A 50 -22.62 16.43 2.74
CA ASP A 50 -22.76 17.87 2.46
C ASP A 50 -21.59 18.73 2.99
N GLY A 51 -20.71 18.18 3.83
CA GLY A 51 -19.56 18.89 4.39
C GLY A 51 -18.42 19.12 3.37
N PRO A 52 -17.58 20.15 3.56
CA PRO A 52 -16.39 20.31 2.73
C PRO A 52 -15.42 19.15 2.93
N ASN A 53 -14.68 18.80 1.89
CA ASN A 53 -13.59 17.82 2.01
C ASN A 53 -12.33 18.49 2.56
N GLY A 54 -11.68 17.83 3.50
CA GLY A 54 -10.33 18.16 3.95
C GLY A 54 -9.27 18.01 2.86
N LYS A 55 -8.12 18.64 3.09
CA LYS A 55 -6.96 18.64 2.21
C LYS A 55 -6.28 17.27 2.23
N LEU A 56 -6.22 16.59 1.08
CA LEU A 56 -5.63 15.26 0.96
C LEU A 56 -4.12 15.35 0.68
N VAL A 57 -3.30 14.78 1.56
CA VAL A 57 -1.83 14.76 1.48
C VAL A 57 -1.35 13.33 1.30
N CYS A 58 -0.66 13.05 0.19
CA CYS A 58 -0.06 11.74 -0.06
C CYS A 58 1.41 11.73 0.37
N VAL A 59 1.76 10.88 1.32
CA VAL A 59 3.14 10.64 1.75
C VAL A 59 3.73 9.49 0.93
N ALA A 60 4.75 9.79 0.15
CA ALA A 60 5.50 8.85 -0.67
C ALA A 60 6.99 8.88 -0.28
N GLY A 61 7.77 7.94 -0.80
CA GLY A 61 9.22 7.92 -0.61
C GLY A 61 9.97 7.95 -1.93
N ILE A 62 11.28 8.19 -1.84
CA ILE A 62 12.20 7.79 -2.92
C ILE A 62 12.26 6.26 -3.04
N THR A 63 13.04 5.76 -4.00
CA THR A 63 13.20 4.32 -4.21
C THR A 63 13.69 3.65 -2.91
N PRO A 64 12.96 2.65 -2.38
CA PRO A 64 13.32 1.99 -1.13
C PRO A 64 14.73 1.41 -1.12
N THR A 65 15.44 1.61 -0.02
CA THR A 65 16.77 1.06 0.24
C THR A 65 16.77 0.19 1.50
N LYS A 66 17.81 -0.63 1.67
CA LYS A 66 17.99 -1.42 2.90
C LYS A 66 18.17 -0.55 4.16
N ALA A 67 18.56 0.71 4.00
CA ALA A 67 18.76 1.63 5.12
C ALA A 67 17.42 2.09 5.74
N GLY A 68 16.33 2.03 4.96
CA GLY A 68 14.98 2.39 5.39
C GLY A 68 14.74 3.89 5.46
N GLU A 69 13.82 4.38 4.64
CA GLU A 69 13.53 5.82 4.49
C GLU A 69 12.66 6.35 5.64
N GLY A 70 11.85 5.48 6.25
CA GLY A 70 10.93 5.88 7.34
C GLY A 70 9.68 6.60 6.86
N LYS A 71 9.13 6.20 5.70
CA LYS A 71 7.92 6.83 5.13
C LYS A 71 6.73 6.86 6.09
N THR A 72 6.38 5.72 6.69
CA THR A 72 5.26 5.65 7.65
C THR A 72 5.56 6.41 8.94
N THR A 73 6.82 6.42 9.39
CA THR A 73 7.28 7.29 10.48
C THR A 73 7.03 8.77 10.15
N THR A 74 7.27 9.19 8.91
CA THR A 74 6.96 10.55 8.45
C THR A 74 5.46 10.80 8.35
N ALA A 75 4.66 9.85 7.86
CA ALA A 75 3.20 10.02 7.79
C ALA A 75 2.60 10.25 9.19
N VAL A 76 2.96 9.38 10.15
CA VAL A 76 2.54 9.53 11.55
C VAL A 76 3.10 10.83 12.16
N GLY A 77 4.38 11.14 11.90
CA GLY A 77 5.02 12.36 12.37
C GLY A 77 4.38 13.63 11.83
N LEU A 78 4.02 13.65 10.55
CA LEU A 78 3.30 14.76 9.92
C LEU A 78 1.91 14.94 10.56
N THR A 79 1.17 13.86 10.82
CA THR A 79 -0.11 13.93 11.55
C THR A 79 0.07 14.51 12.95
N GLN A 80 1.07 14.03 13.71
CA GLN A 80 1.37 14.59 15.03
C GLN A 80 1.81 16.07 14.93
N GLY A 81 2.61 16.41 13.92
CA GLY A 81 3.08 17.77 13.67
C GLY A 81 1.95 18.74 13.31
N LEU A 82 1.01 18.33 12.44
CA LEU A 82 -0.20 19.07 12.10
C LEU A 82 -1.04 19.32 13.35
N GLY A 83 -1.19 18.32 14.22
CA GLY A 83 -1.84 18.49 15.52
C GLY A 83 -1.10 19.47 16.44
N ALA A 84 0.24 19.42 16.47
CA ALA A 84 1.07 20.31 17.29
C ALA A 84 0.98 21.78 16.85
N ILE A 85 0.71 22.04 15.57
CA ILE A 85 0.47 23.40 15.04
C ILE A 85 -1.02 23.78 15.02
N GLY A 86 -1.88 23.02 15.70
CA GLY A 86 -3.28 23.35 15.92
C GLY A 86 -4.22 23.05 14.73
N LYS A 87 -3.83 22.18 13.79
CA LYS A 87 -4.72 21.67 12.74
C LYS A 87 -5.43 20.40 13.22
N ASN A 88 -6.48 19.99 12.49
CA ASN A 88 -7.23 18.75 12.76
C ASN A 88 -6.93 17.66 11.72
N PRO A 89 -5.82 16.92 11.85
CA PRO A 89 -5.45 15.89 10.89
C PRO A 89 -6.13 14.54 11.18
N VAL A 90 -6.43 13.79 10.12
CA VAL A 90 -6.80 12.37 10.17
C VAL A 90 -5.79 11.58 9.34
N LEU A 91 -5.24 10.52 9.94
CA LEU A 91 -4.25 9.66 9.29
C LEU A 91 -4.90 8.42 8.70
N CYS A 92 -4.64 8.11 7.44
CA CYS A 92 -5.01 6.84 6.81
C CYS A 92 -3.77 5.96 6.63
N LEU A 93 -3.80 4.73 7.17
CA LEU A 93 -2.72 3.77 7.03
C LEU A 93 -3.23 2.39 6.61
N ARG A 94 -2.32 1.59 6.07
CA ARG A 94 -2.57 0.19 5.75
C ARG A 94 -2.43 -0.69 6.98
N GLU A 95 -3.29 -1.69 7.07
CA GLU A 95 -3.11 -2.80 8.01
C GLU A 95 -1.95 -3.69 7.53
N PRO A 96 -0.97 -4.02 8.38
CA PRO A 96 0.08 -4.96 8.02
C PRO A 96 -0.44 -6.40 7.95
N SER A 97 0.11 -7.17 7.01
CA SER A 97 -0.08 -8.63 6.99
C SER A 97 0.58 -9.28 8.22
N LEU A 98 -0.07 -10.31 8.76
CA LEU A 98 0.37 -11.09 9.91
C LEU A 98 1.62 -11.92 9.60
N GLY A 99 1.69 -12.54 8.42
CA GLY A 99 2.75 -13.46 8.04
C GLY A 99 4.17 -12.87 8.17
N PRO A 100 4.44 -11.66 7.62
CA PRO A 100 5.73 -10.97 7.72
C PRO A 100 6.21 -10.71 9.14
N VAL A 101 5.31 -10.48 10.11
CA VAL A 101 5.66 -10.21 11.51
C VAL A 101 6.49 -11.34 12.11
N PHE A 102 6.19 -12.58 11.73
CA PHE A 102 6.93 -13.78 12.14
C PHE A 102 8.16 -14.09 11.27
N GLY A 103 8.32 -13.38 10.15
CA GLY A 103 9.44 -13.54 9.21
C GLY A 103 10.58 -12.56 9.46
N ILE A 104 10.39 -11.31 9.02
CA ILE A 104 11.37 -10.23 9.11
C ILE A 104 10.82 -9.19 10.07
N LYS A 105 11.62 -8.80 11.07
CA LYS A 105 11.26 -7.77 12.05
C LYS A 105 10.91 -6.46 11.31
N GLY A 106 9.64 -6.05 11.34
CA GLY A 106 9.21 -4.81 10.69
C GLY A 106 7.87 -4.34 11.23
N GLY A 107 7.85 -3.21 11.93
CA GLY A 107 6.61 -2.57 12.38
C GLY A 107 6.10 -1.61 11.32
N ALA A 108 4.91 -1.85 10.78
CA ALA A 108 4.26 -0.99 9.78
C ALA A 108 3.52 0.22 10.39
N ALA A 109 3.69 0.46 11.70
CA ALA A 109 2.96 1.47 12.47
C ALA A 109 3.80 2.70 12.82
N GLY A 110 4.84 2.98 12.04
CA GLY A 110 5.80 4.04 12.32
C GLY A 110 6.95 3.58 13.24
N GLY A 111 7.54 4.51 13.98
CA GLY A 111 8.66 4.19 14.89
C GLY A 111 9.07 5.35 15.78
N GLY A 112 9.78 5.04 16.87
CA GLY A 112 10.24 6.05 17.83
C GLY A 112 9.07 6.75 18.52
N HIS A 113 9.03 8.07 18.55
CA HIS A 113 7.91 8.85 19.10
C HIS A 113 6.80 9.17 18.10
N THR A 114 6.86 8.58 16.90
CA THR A 114 5.87 8.72 15.84
C THR A 114 5.31 7.35 15.47
N GLN A 115 4.38 6.86 16.29
CA GLN A 115 3.77 5.55 16.14
C GLN A 115 2.24 5.64 16.22
N VAL A 116 1.56 4.71 15.54
CA VAL A 116 0.15 4.39 15.82
C VAL A 116 0.06 3.20 16.77
N VAL A 117 -0.96 3.23 17.62
CA VAL A 117 -1.11 2.33 18.77
C VAL A 117 -2.59 1.95 18.95
N PRO A 118 -2.89 0.75 19.48
CA PRO A 118 -1.97 -0.24 20.09
C PRO A 118 -1.18 -1.09 19.08
N MET A 119 0.16 -1.10 19.22
CA MET A 119 1.09 -1.72 18.25
C MET A 119 1.01 -3.25 18.20
N GLU A 120 0.73 -3.91 19.32
CA GLU A 120 0.62 -5.38 19.35
C GLU A 120 -0.61 -5.85 18.58
N ASP A 121 -1.77 -5.25 18.86
CA ASP A 121 -3.04 -5.60 18.20
C ASP A 121 -2.96 -5.42 16.68
N LEU A 122 -2.43 -4.27 16.21
CA LEU A 122 -2.43 -3.93 14.79
C LEU A 122 -1.52 -4.85 13.96
N ASN A 123 -0.51 -5.48 14.57
CA ASN A 123 0.40 -6.39 13.87
C ASN A 123 -0.02 -7.86 14.01
N LEU A 124 -1.08 -8.14 14.77
CA LEU A 124 -1.57 -9.50 14.97
C LEU A 124 -2.93 -9.68 14.27
N HIS A 125 -4.00 -9.81 15.04
CA HIS A 125 -5.33 -10.09 14.50
C HIS A 125 -6.15 -8.81 14.28
N PHE A 126 -5.70 -7.70 14.83
CA PHE A 126 -6.35 -6.40 14.83
C PHE A 126 -7.87 -6.48 15.10
N THR A 127 -8.69 -6.25 14.07
CA THR A 127 -10.16 -6.36 14.11
C THR A 127 -10.68 -7.53 13.27
N GLY A 128 -9.79 -8.34 12.68
CA GLY A 128 -10.12 -9.55 11.93
C GLY A 128 -10.31 -9.38 10.43
N ASP A 129 -9.98 -8.21 9.87
CA ASP A 129 -10.25 -7.88 8.47
C ASP A 129 -9.52 -8.81 7.49
N ILE A 130 -8.23 -9.07 7.73
CA ILE A 130 -7.45 -10.01 6.90
C ILE A 130 -7.99 -11.45 7.00
N HIS A 131 -8.52 -11.86 8.16
CA HIS A 131 -9.16 -13.17 8.31
C HIS A 131 -10.44 -13.26 7.46
N ALA A 132 -11.26 -12.20 7.46
CA ALA A 132 -12.47 -12.13 6.64
C ALA A 132 -12.15 -12.18 5.14
N ILE A 133 -11.08 -11.49 4.71
CA ILE A 133 -10.57 -11.53 3.32
C ILE A 133 -10.12 -12.94 2.95
N GLY A 134 -9.33 -13.59 3.80
CA GLY A 134 -8.90 -14.97 3.59
C GLY A 134 -10.07 -15.94 3.49
N ALA A 135 -11.08 -15.79 4.35
CA ALA A 135 -12.30 -16.59 4.32
C ALA A 135 -13.09 -16.38 3.02
N ALA A 136 -13.29 -15.13 2.58
CA ALA A 136 -13.98 -14.83 1.33
C ALA A 136 -13.23 -15.39 0.09
N ASN A 137 -11.91 -15.22 0.03
CA ASN A 137 -11.08 -15.78 -1.03
C ASN A 137 -11.20 -17.31 -1.11
N ASN A 138 -11.11 -17.98 0.05
CA ASN A 138 -11.12 -19.43 0.12
C ASN A 138 -12.53 -20.02 -0.06
N LEU A 139 -13.59 -19.27 0.28
CA LEU A 139 -14.96 -19.64 -0.09
C LEU A 139 -15.12 -19.68 -1.61
N LEU A 140 -14.64 -18.66 -2.33
CA LEU A 140 -14.68 -18.65 -3.80
C LEU A 140 -13.92 -19.84 -4.39
N ALA A 141 -12.73 -20.15 -3.87
CA ALA A 141 -11.96 -21.32 -4.30
C ALA A 141 -12.70 -22.63 -4.01
N ALA A 142 -13.38 -22.75 -2.86
CA ALA A 142 -14.17 -23.93 -2.52
C ALA A 142 -15.40 -24.09 -3.41
N MET A 143 -16.10 -22.99 -3.72
CA MET A 143 -17.26 -23.00 -4.62
C MET A 143 -16.87 -23.32 -6.06
N LEU A 144 -15.71 -22.85 -6.52
CA LEU A 144 -15.15 -23.21 -7.82
C LEU A 144 -14.94 -24.73 -7.94
N ASP A 145 -14.22 -25.33 -6.99
CA ASP A 145 -13.97 -26.78 -7.02
C ASP A 145 -15.26 -27.60 -6.82
N ALA A 146 -16.20 -27.11 -6.01
CA ALA A 146 -17.52 -27.72 -5.86
C ALA A 146 -18.32 -27.68 -7.17
N SER A 147 -18.26 -26.59 -7.94
CA SER A 147 -18.91 -26.49 -9.25
C SER A 147 -18.38 -27.54 -10.23
N ILE A 148 -17.06 -27.71 -10.27
CA ILE A 148 -16.40 -28.73 -11.11
C ILE A 148 -16.82 -30.14 -10.68
N LEU A 149 -16.84 -30.43 -9.37
CA LEU A 149 -17.28 -31.72 -8.83
C LEU A 149 -18.75 -32.00 -9.16
N HIS A 150 -19.62 -31.00 -9.03
CA HIS A 150 -21.07 -31.13 -9.21
C HIS A 150 -21.50 -30.85 -10.65
N LYS A 151 -21.02 -31.69 -11.57
CA LYS A 151 -21.37 -31.75 -13.01
C LYS A 151 -20.71 -30.69 -13.90
N ASN A 152 -19.95 -29.72 -13.34
CA ASN A 152 -19.25 -28.68 -14.10
C ASN A 152 -20.13 -27.99 -15.16
N LEU A 153 -21.31 -27.50 -14.76
CA LEU A 153 -22.30 -26.94 -15.68
C LEU A 153 -21.80 -25.69 -16.44
N LEU A 154 -20.77 -25.03 -15.92
CA LEU A 154 -20.12 -23.86 -16.52
C LEU A 154 -19.00 -24.25 -17.51
N GLY A 155 -18.75 -25.54 -17.71
CA GLY A 155 -17.74 -26.03 -18.65
C GLY A 155 -16.32 -25.58 -18.32
N ILE A 156 -15.99 -25.40 -17.03
CA ILE A 156 -14.69 -24.90 -16.58
C ILE A 156 -13.58 -25.85 -17.03
N ASP A 157 -12.56 -25.30 -17.70
CA ASP A 157 -11.32 -26.01 -17.99
C ASP A 157 -10.40 -25.92 -16.77
N ALA A 158 -10.11 -27.06 -16.14
CA ALA A 158 -9.27 -27.13 -14.95
C ALA A 158 -7.83 -26.65 -15.19
N LEU A 159 -7.36 -26.64 -16.45
CA LEU A 159 -6.05 -26.11 -16.84
C LEU A 159 -6.02 -24.59 -17.02
N ARG A 160 -7.20 -23.95 -17.02
CA ARG A 160 -7.36 -22.50 -17.19
C ARG A 160 -7.96 -21.83 -15.96
N ILE A 161 -7.78 -22.42 -14.80
CA ILE A 161 -8.13 -21.80 -13.51
C ILE A 161 -7.01 -20.87 -13.10
N GLY A 162 -7.31 -19.57 -13.01
CA GLY A 162 -6.39 -18.55 -12.49
C GLY A 162 -6.53 -18.34 -10.98
N TRP A 163 -7.69 -18.66 -10.40
CA TRP A 163 -7.98 -18.41 -8.98
C TRP A 163 -7.20 -19.34 -8.04
N ARG A 164 -6.47 -18.74 -7.10
CA ARG A 164 -5.64 -19.41 -6.09
C ARG A 164 -6.25 -19.27 -4.69
N ARG A 165 -5.73 -20.05 -3.74
CA ARG A 165 -6.13 -19.96 -2.32
C ARG A 165 -5.29 -18.91 -1.60
N ALA A 166 -5.70 -18.53 -0.40
CA ALA A 166 -5.00 -17.51 0.40
C ALA A 166 -4.79 -17.95 1.85
N VAL A 167 -3.62 -17.63 2.40
CA VAL A 167 -3.32 -17.77 3.83
C VAL A 167 -2.37 -16.66 4.26
N ASP A 168 -2.61 -16.03 5.41
CA ASP A 168 -1.80 -14.90 5.84
C ASP A 168 -0.56 -15.34 6.63
N MET A 169 0.23 -16.24 6.03
CA MET A 169 1.46 -16.79 6.59
C MET A 169 2.54 -16.86 5.52
N ASN A 170 3.81 -16.67 5.91
CA ASN A 170 4.95 -16.79 5.02
C ASN A 170 5.32 -18.26 4.75
N ASP A 171 4.51 -18.97 3.98
CA ASP A 171 4.69 -20.40 3.71
C ASP A 171 5.03 -20.70 2.24
N ARG A 172 6.33 -20.76 1.96
CA ARG A 172 6.83 -21.07 0.61
C ARG A 172 6.42 -22.44 0.08
N THR A 173 6.04 -23.39 0.94
CA THR A 173 5.72 -24.77 0.53
C THR A 173 4.35 -24.87 -0.15
N LEU A 174 3.48 -23.88 0.08
CA LEU A 174 2.15 -23.81 -0.51
C LEU A 174 2.12 -23.08 -1.86
N ARG A 175 3.27 -22.63 -2.38
CA ARG A 175 3.35 -21.89 -3.66
C ARG A 175 2.77 -22.69 -4.83
N GLU A 176 3.10 -23.97 -4.90
CA GLU A 176 2.61 -24.89 -5.93
C GLU A 176 2.23 -26.21 -5.26
N MET A 177 1.03 -26.70 -5.54
CA MET A 177 0.49 -27.93 -4.98
C MET A 177 -0.53 -28.60 -5.91
N THR A 178 -0.77 -29.88 -5.69
CA THR A 178 -1.89 -30.60 -6.30
C THR A 178 -2.98 -30.84 -5.25
N ILE A 179 -4.23 -30.49 -5.57
CA ILE A 179 -5.41 -30.72 -4.71
C ILE A 179 -6.29 -31.85 -5.26
N GLY A 180 -7.43 -32.12 -4.61
CA GLY A 180 -8.45 -33.04 -5.16
C GLY A 180 -8.05 -34.51 -5.19
N GLN A 181 -7.08 -34.91 -4.35
CA GLN A 181 -6.54 -36.27 -4.27
C GLN A 181 -7.42 -37.19 -3.42
N GLY A 182 -7.20 -38.50 -3.53
CA GLY A 182 -7.88 -39.50 -2.69
C GLY A 182 -9.21 -40.03 -3.22
N GLY A 183 -9.48 -39.84 -4.51
CA GLY A 183 -10.62 -40.43 -5.21
C GLY A 183 -11.82 -39.48 -5.38
N ARG A 184 -12.86 -39.97 -6.06
CA ARG A 184 -13.97 -39.14 -6.58
C ARG A 184 -14.72 -38.31 -5.54
N ALA A 185 -14.80 -38.78 -4.30
CA ALA A 185 -15.46 -38.04 -3.22
C ALA A 185 -14.75 -36.72 -2.86
N ASN A 186 -13.47 -36.60 -3.20
CA ASN A 186 -12.61 -35.48 -2.78
C ASN A 186 -12.36 -34.44 -3.90
N GLY A 187 -13.04 -34.56 -5.05
CA GLY A 187 -12.86 -33.65 -6.19
C GLY A 187 -12.05 -34.25 -7.33
N TYR A 188 -11.64 -33.38 -8.25
CA TYR A 188 -10.78 -33.71 -9.40
C TYR A 188 -9.35 -33.22 -9.13
N PRO A 189 -8.32 -34.07 -9.31
CA PRO A 189 -6.93 -33.65 -9.23
C PRO A 189 -6.60 -32.48 -10.17
N ARG A 190 -6.00 -31.42 -9.62
CA ARG A 190 -5.48 -30.29 -10.41
C ARG A 190 -4.37 -29.54 -9.67
N GLU A 191 -3.56 -28.81 -10.43
CA GLU A 191 -2.53 -27.90 -9.90
C GLU A 191 -3.14 -26.57 -9.46
N THR A 192 -2.57 -26.00 -8.39
CA THR A 192 -2.91 -24.68 -7.83
C THR A 192 -1.86 -24.27 -6.80
N GLY A 193 -2.12 -23.22 -6.03
CA GLY A 193 -1.31 -22.86 -4.87
C GLY A 193 -2.00 -21.85 -3.97
N PHE A 194 -1.24 -21.37 -3.00
CA PHE A 194 -1.62 -20.29 -2.11
C PHE A 194 -0.78 -19.04 -2.36
N ASP A 195 -1.44 -17.89 -2.24
CA ASP A 195 -0.79 -16.59 -2.10
C ASP A 195 -1.00 -16.07 -0.67
N ILE A 196 -0.16 -15.10 -0.25
CA ILE A 196 -0.42 -14.44 1.03
C ILE A 196 -1.73 -13.65 0.93
N THR A 197 -2.54 -13.58 1.99
CA THR A 197 -3.88 -12.98 1.91
C THR A 197 -3.88 -11.54 1.40
N ALA A 198 -2.86 -10.75 1.74
CA ALA A 198 -2.68 -9.39 1.22
C ALA A 198 -2.46 -9.29 -0.31
N ALA A 199 -2.12 -10.40 -0.97
CA ALA A 199 -1.97 -10.51 -2.43
C ALA A 199 -3.26 -10.96 -3.14
N SER A 200 -4.32 -11.31 -2.40
CA SER A 200 -5.61 -11.70 -2.99
C SER A 200 -6.26 -10.52 -3.72
N GLU A 201 -6.95 -10.79 -4.83
CA GLU A 201 -7.80 -9.78 -5.47
C GLU A 201 -8.94 -9.34 -4.54
N VAL A 202 -9.38 -10.17 -3.59
CA VAL A 202 -10.37 -9.77 -2.58
C VAL A 202 -9.85 -8.61 -1.72
N MET A 203 -8.57 -8.61 -1.35
CA MET A 203 -7.93 -7.48 -0.65
C MET A 203 -7.96 -6.22 -1.51
N ALA A 204 -7.59 -6.35 -2.79
CA ALA A 204 -7.60 -5.24 -3.74
C ALA A 204 -9.02 -4.67 -3.96
N ILE A 205 -10.03 -5.53 -4.08
CA ILE A 205 -11.44 -5.15 -4.21
C ILE A 205 -11.92 -4.42 -2.96
N LEU A 206 -11.65 -4.94 -1.77
CA LEU A 206 -12.04 -4.29 -0.52
C LEU A 206 -11.37 -2.92 -0.38
N ALA A 207 -10.09 -2.80 -0.76
CA ALA A 207 -9.35 -1.55 -0.72
C ALA A 207 -9.91 -0.48 -1.69
N ILE A 208 -10.60 -0.86 -2.76
CA ILE A 208 -11.07 0.10 -3.78
C ILE A 208 -12.61 0.25 -3.83
N SER A 209 -13.34 -0.50 -3.00
CA SER A 209 -14.79 -0.42 -2.92
C SER A 209 -15.21 0.86 -2.21
N ARG A 210 -16.34 1.45 -2.62
CA ARG A 210 -16.91 2.63 -1.95
C ARG A 210 -17.95 2.29 -0.89
N ASP A 211 -18.67 1.20 -1.09
CA ASP A 211 -19.76 0.74 -0.24
C ASP A 211 -19.99 -0.78 -0.43
N LEU A 212 -20.97 -1.35 0.29
CA LEU A 212 -21.29 -2.77 0.21
C LEU A 212 -21.85 -3.21 -1.15
N ALA A 213 -22.58 -2.34 -1.86
CA ALA A 213 -23.14 -2.66 -3.16
C ALA A 213 -22.03 -2.70 -4.22
N ASP A 214 -21.12 -1.73 -4.18
CA ASP A 214 -19.92 -1.69 -5.02
C ASP A 214 -19.01 -2.90 -4.74
N LEU A 215 -18.78 -3.22 -3.45
CA LEU A 215 -18.04 -4.41 -3.03
C LEU A 215 -18.63 -5.69 -3.65
N ARG A 216 -19.93 -5.93 -3.47
CA ARG A 216 -20.61 -7.12 -4.01
C ARG A 216 -20.51 -7.19 -5.54
N ARG A 217 -20.68 -6.05 -6.23
CA ARG A 217 -20.57 -5.96 -7.69
C ARG A 217 -19.16 -6.34 -8.16
N ARG A 218 -18.13 -5.78 -7.52
CA ARG A 218 -16.71 -6.05 -7.83
C ARG A 218 -16.33 -7.50 -7.55
N LEU A 219 -16.78 -8.06 -6.43
CA LEU A 219 -16.59 -9.49 -6.13
C LEU A 219 -17.21 -10.38 -7.20
N GLY A 220 -18.40 -10.04 -7.70
CA GLY A 220 -19.05 -10.79 -8.79
C GLY A 220 -18.31 -10.72 -10.12
N ALA A 221 -17.55 -9.64 -10.37
CA ALA A 221 -16.80 -9.44 -11.61
C ALA A 221 -15.44 -10.16 -11.64
N ILE A 222 -15.01 -10.81 -10.55
CA ILE A 222 -13.79 -11.62 -10.52
C ILE A 222 -13.89 -12.75 -11.55
N THR A 223 -12.95 -12.83 -12.48
CA THR A 223 -12.77 -13.95 -13.41
C THR A 223 -11.90 -15.00 -12.73
N VAL A 224 -12.46 -16.18 -12.46
CA VAL A 224 -11.77 -17.24 -11.73
C VAL A 224 -11.12 -18.28 -12.63
N ALA A 225 -11.69 -18.48 -13.83
CA ALA A 225 -11.28 -19.49 -14.78
C ALA A 225 -11.80 -19.15 -16.18
N TYR A 226 -11.40 -19.94 -17.17
CA TYR A 226 -12.01 -19.97 -18.50
C TYR A 226 -12.66 -21.33 -18.76
N SER A 227 -13.73 -21.34 -19.55
CA SER A 227 -14.37 -22.56 -20.02
C SER A 227 -13.55 -23.24 -21.12
N PHE A 228 -13.94 -24.47 -21.50
CA PHE A 228 -13.36 -25.17 -22.66
C PHE A 228 -13.54 -24.39 -23.97
N ASP A 229 -14.61 -23.60 -24.08
CA ASP A 229 -14.90 -22.75 -25.24
C ASP A 229 -14.12 -21.42 -25.21
N GLY A 230 -13.41 -21.14 -24.11
CA GLY A 230 -12.61 -19.92 -23.93
C GLY A 230 -13.39 -18.76 -23.34
N GLU A 231 -14.60 -18.97 -22.84
CA GLU A 231 -15.42 -17.94 -22.20
C GLU A 231 -14.98 -17.71 -20.74
N PRO A 232 -14.94 -16.46 -20.25
CA PRO A 232 -14.59 -16.18 -18.86
C PRO A 232 -15.68 -16.66 -17.90
N VAL A 233 -15.26 -17.35 -16.83
CA VAL A 233 -16.14 -17.79 -15.74
C VAL A 233 -15.93 -16.88 -14.54
N THR A 234 -16.99 -16.21 -14.12
CA THR A 234 -16.93 -15.24 -13.02
C THR A 234 -17.40 -15.79 -11.68
N ALA A 235 -17.04 -15.11 -10.58
CA ALA A 235 -17.58 -15.41 -9.25
C ALA A 235 -19.11 -15.22 -9.18
N GLU A 236 -19.69 -14.34 -10.01
CA GLU A 236 -21.14 -14.22 -10.16
C GLU A 236 -21.74 -15.49 -10.78
N ALA A 237 -21.12 -16.04 -11.83
CA ALA A 237 -21.59 -17.27 -12.47
C ALA A 237 -21.54 -18.48 -11.53
N LEU A 238 -20.62 -18.47 -10.56
CA LEU A 238 -20.55 -19.45 -9.48
C LEU A 238 -21.55 -19.22 -8.34
N GLY A 239 -22.24 -18.07 -8.31
CA GLY A 239 -23.12 -17.68 -7.22
C GLY A 239 -22.40 -17.27 -5.93
N ALA A 240 -21.09 -16.95 -5.99
CA ALA A 240 -20.25 -16.71 -4.82
C ALA A 240 -20.31 -15.27 -4.29
N ALA A 241 -20.59 -14.30 -5.17
CA ALA A 241 -20.46 -12.86 -4.89
C ALA A 241 -21.20 -12.41 -3.62
N GLY A 242 -22.46 -12.84 -3.45
CA GLY A 242 -23.27 -12.48 -2.28
C GLY A 242 -22.72 -13.03 -0.97
N ALA A 243 -22.27 -14.30 -0.97
CA ALA A 243 -21.71 -14.93 0.22
C ALA A 243 -20.37 -14.32 0.62
N MET A 244 -19.52 -14.00 -0.36
CA MET A 244 -18.27 -13.27 -0.11
C MET A 244 -18.55 -11.87 0.47
N ALA A 245 -19.52 -11.14 -0.06
CA ALA A 245 -19.88 -9.81 0.45
C ALA A 245 -20.39 -9.88 1.91
N VAL A 246 -21.16 -10.91 2.27
CA VAL A 246 -21.59 -11.13 3.66
C VAL A 246 -20.40 -11.37 4.59
N LEU A 247 -19.41 -12.17 4.17
CA LEU A 247 -18.18 -12.40 4.95
C LEU A 247 -17.38 -11.11 5.18
N LEU A 248 -17.47 -10.15 4.26
CA LEU A 248 -16.73 -8.88 4.30
C LEU A 248 -17.55 -7.71 4.85
N LYS A 249 -18.79 -7.95 5.30
CA LYS A 249 -19.72 -6.89 5.74
C LYS A 249 -19.14 -6.02 6.87
N GLU A 250 -18.44 -6.64 7.82
CA GLU A 250 -17.80 -5.93 8.93
C GLU A 250 -16.40 -5.44 8.53
N ALA A 251 -15.72 -6.17 7.65
CA ALA A 251 -14.38 -5.88 7.19
C ALA A 251 -14.29 -4.67 6.25
N ILE A 252 -15.40 -4.17 5.67
CA ILE A 252 -15.38 -2.94 4.86
C ILE A 252 -15.35 -1.66 5.72
N LYS A 253 -15.68 -1.76 7.02
CA LYS A 253 -15.71 -0.62 7.93
C LYS A 253 -14.28 -0.26 8.37
N PRO A 254 -13.79 0.97 8.14
CA PRO A 254 -12.46 1.40 8.60
C PRO A 254 -12.28 1.26 10.11
N ASN A 255 -11.05 0.95 10.53
CA ASN A 255 -10.73 0.81 11.95
C ASN A 255 -10.12 2.10 12.49
N LEU A 256 -10.77 2.72 13.47
CA LEU A 256 -10.24 3.86 14.19
C LEU A 256 -9.29 3.39 15.30
N ILE A 257 -8.10 3.96 15.31
CA ILE A 257 -7.07 3.89 16.36
C ILE A 257 -6.47 5.29 16.57
N GLN A 258 -5.33 5.39 17.27
CA GLN A 258 -4.69 6.68 17.56
C GLN A 258 -3.17 6.65 17.41
N THR A 259 -2.58 7.82 17.21
CA THR A 259 -1.13 8.04 17.38
C THR A 259 -0.76 8.07 18.87
N LEU A 260 0.54 8.04 19.17
CA LEU A 260 1.05 8.24 20.55
C LEU A 260 0.60 9.57 21.19
N GLU A 261 0.28 10.59 20.39
CA GLU A 261 -0.18 11.90 20.86
C GLU A 261 -1.71 12.08 20.76
N GLY A 262 -2.43 11.01 20.40
CA GLY A 262 -3.88 11.00 20.40
C GLY A 262 -4.54 11.69 19.20
N GLN A 263 -3.85 11.76 18.06
CA GLN A 263 -4.47 12.07 16.77
C GLN A 263 -5.14 10.80 16.20
N PRO A 264 -6.27 10.94 15.50
CA PRO A 264 -7.03 9.83 14.94
C PRO A 264 -6.28 9.18 13.76
N CYS A 265 -6.36 7.85 13.68
CA CYS A 265 -5.90 7.09 12.52
C CYS A 265 -6.94 6.06 12.08
N LEU A 266 -7.33 6.10 10.81
CA LEU A 266 -8.09 5.06 10.13
C LEU A 266 -7.10 4.06 9.50
N MET A 267 -6.96 2.89 10.11
CA MET A 267 -6.12 1.82 9.60
C MET A 267 -6.99 0.77 8.91
N HIS A 268 -6.85 0.61 7.59
CA HIS A 268 -7.78 -0.22 6.84
C HIS A 268 -7.22 -0.71 5.50
N CYS A 269 -7.37 -2.02 5.25
CA CYS A 269 -6.81 -2.76 4.12
C CYS A 269 -5.28 -2.68 4.01
N GLY A 270 -4.67 -3.60 3.28
CA GLY A 270 -3.22 -3.65 3.08
C GLY A 270 -2.81 -4.38 1.80
N PRO A 271 -3.29 -3.97 0.61
CA PRO A 271 -2.91 -4.60 -0.65
C PRO A 271 -1.42 -4.44 -0.93
N PHE A 272 -0.88 -5.40 -1.68
CA PHE A 272 0.46 -5.31 -2.24
C PHE A 272 0.62 -4.09 -3.15
N ALA A 273 1.77 -3.42 -3.10
CA ALA A 273 2.07 -2.25 -3.92
C ALA A 273 2.69 -2.58 -5.30
N ASN A 274 2.88 -3.86 -5.63
CA ASN A 274 3.34 -4.31 -6.95
C ASN A 274 2.17 -4.76 -7.84
N ILE A 275 1.37 -5.73 -7.41
CA ILE A 275 0.23 -6.30 -8.17
C ILE A 275 -1.10 -5.61 -7.90
N ALA A 276 -1.13 -4.70 -6.91
CA ALA A 276 -2.27 -3.87 -6.57
C ALA A 276 -1.78 -2.45 -6.22
N SER A 277 -2.70 -1.59 -5.79
CA SER A 277 -2.43 -0.16 -5.57
C SER A 277 -1.36 0.10 -4.50
N GLY A 278 -1.36 -0.67 -3.42
CA GLY A 278 -0.45 -0.44 -2.30
C GLY A 278 -0.87 0.67 -1.36
N ASN A 279 -2.16 1.00 -1.32
CA ASN A 279 -2.76 2.06 -0.49
C ASN A 279 -3.75 1.48 0.52
N SER A 280 -4.09 2.27 1.54
CA SER A 280 -5.24 1.98 2.41
C SER A 280 -6.54 2.04 1.62
N SER A 281 -7.65 1.66 2.25
CA SER A 281 -8.94 1.65 1.55
C SER A 281 -9.41 3.04 1.11
N LEU A 282 -10.05 3.10 -0.06
CA LEU A 282 -10.76 4.27 -0.56
C LEU A 282 -11.83 4.78 0.42
N VAL A 283 -12.56 3.88 1.08
CA VAL A 283 -13.55 4.24 2.11
C VAL A 283 -12.93 5.05 3.24
N ALA A 284 -11.75 4.64 3.73
CA ALA A 284 -11.05 5.35 4.79
C ALA A 284 -10.62 6.75 4.33
N ASP A 285 -10.12 6.91 3.11
CA ASP A 285 -9.74 8.22 2.57
C ASP A 285 -10.98 9.14 2.39
N LEU A 286 -12.08 8.63 1.83
CA LEU A 286 -13.34 9.37 1.69
C LEU A 286 -13.91 9.81 3.04
N MET A 287 -13.89 8.90 4.02
CA MET A 287 -14.35 9.17 5.37
C MET A 287 -13.44 10.19 6.09
N ALA A 288 -12.12 10.04 5.99
CA ALA A 288 -11.17 10.96 6.58
C ALA A 288 -11.33 12.39 6.03
N GLN A 289 -11.64 12.55 4.74
CA GLN A 289 -11.88 13.86 4.13
C GLN A 289 -13.09 14.57 4.74
N LYS A 290 -14.05 13.83 5.30
CA LYS A 290 -15.21 14.42 5.98
C LYS A 290 -14.97 14.69 7.47
N LEU A 291 -13.98 14.01 8.06
CA LEU A 291 -13.73 14.02 9.51
C LEU A 291 -12.58 14.97 9.93
N GLY A 292 -11.73 15.42 9.00
CA GLY A 292 -10.59 16.28 9.32
C GLY A 292 -10.29 17.32 8.26
N ASP A 293 -9.59 18.38 8.67
CA ASP A 293 -9.16 19.47 7.78
C ASP A 293 -8.00 19.03 6.87
N TYR A 294 -7.20 18.08 7.34
CA TYR A 294 -6.08 17.47 6.60
C TYR A 294 -6.16 15.96 6.70
N VAL A 295 -6.14 15.28 5.56
CA VAL A 295 -6.02 13.82 5.48
C VAL A 295 -4.59 13.49 5.09
N VAL A 296 -3.86 12.83 5.98
CA VAL A 296 -2.54 12.30 5.67
C VAL A 296 -2.71 10.84 5.32
N THR A 297 -2.39 10.45 4.09
CA THR A 297 -2.37 9.05 3.65
C THR A 297 -0.97 8.70 3.14
N GLU A 298 -0.67 7.40 2.98
CA GLU A 298 0.60 6.96 2.43
C GLU A 298 0.44 5.97 1.29
N SER A 299 1.52 5.85 0.51
CA SER A 299 1.60 4.93 -0.61
C SER A 299 2.76 3.96 -0.48
N GLY A 300 2.52 2.66 -0.70
CA GLY A 300 3.53 1.61 -0.62
C GLY A 300 4.71 1.82 -1.58
N PHE A 301 5.91 1.33 -1.20
CA PHE A 301 7.16 1.56 -1.96
C PHE A 301 7.48 3.06 -2.19
N GLY A 302 8.08 3.39 -3.33
CA GLY A 302 8.42 4.76 -3.73
C GLY A 302 7.31 5.44 -4.53
N SER A 303 7.52 6.70 -4.90
CA SER A 303 6.53 7.49 -5.67
C SER A 303 6.31 6.97 -7.09
N ASP A 304 7.26 6.20 -7.60
CA ASP A 304 7.19 5.51 -8.89
C ASP A 304 6.20 4.33 -8.91
N MET A 305 5.82 3.80 -7.74
CA MET A 305 4.86 2.70 -7.66
C MET A 305 3.63 3.11 -6.88
N GLY A 306 3.68 3.15 -5.55
CA GLY A 306 2.46 3.34 -4.78
C GLY A 306 1.80 4.68 -5.03
N MET A 307 2.56 5.77 -5.21
CA MET A 307 1.96 7.09 -5.45
C MET A 307 1.35 7.20 -6.84
N GLU A 308 2.07 6.74 -7.86
CA GLU A 308 1.52 6.63 -9.23
C GLU A 308 0.19 5.85 -9.21
N LYS A 309 0.16 4.67 -8.57
CA LYS A 309 -1.06 3.87 -8.45
C LYS A 309 -2.13 4.52 -7.57
N PHE A 310 -1.75 5.23 -6.53
CA PHE A 310 -2.71 6.00 -5.74
C PHE A 310 -3.41 7.01 -6.64
N PHE A 311 -2.70 7.71 -7.50
CA PHE A 311 -3.29 8.70 -8.39
C PHE A 311 -4.05 8.05 -9.56
N ASP A 312 -3.40 7.21 -10.34
CA ASP A 312 -3.97 6.64 -11.57
C ASP A 312 -5.02 5.55 -11.34
N ILE A 313 -5.10 4.98 -10.12
CA ILE A 313 -6.11 3.98 -9.75
C ILE A 313 -7.02 4.50 -8.63
N VAL A 314 -6.48 4.81 -7.46
CA VAL A 314 -7.32 5.11 -6.27
C VAL A 314 -8.04 6.46 -6.41
N CYS A 315 -7.34 7.52 -6.75
CA CYS A 315 -7.93 8.84 -6.98
C CYS A 315 -8.85 8.83 -8.20
N ARG A 316 -8.48 8.13 -9.28
CA ARG A 316 -9.33 7.95 -10.46
C ARG A 316 -10.66 7.27 -10.10
N VAL A 317 -10.60 6.14 -9.41
CA VAL A 317 -11.81 5.42 -9.00
C VAL A 317 -12.62 6.25 -8.00
N GLY A 318 -11.95 6.86 -7.01
CA GLY A 318 -12.58 7.59 -5.92
C GLY A 318 -13.04 9.01 -6.22
N GLY A 319 -12.67 9.57 -7.36
CA GLY A 319 -12.85 11.00 -7.64
C GLY A 319 -12.09 11.88 -6.64
N LEU A 320 -10.95 11.43 -6.13
CA LEU A 320 -10.16 12.16 -5.15
C LEU A 320 -9.20 13.14 -5.86
N SER A 321 -9.00 14.31 -5.25
CA SER A 321 -8.04 15.31 -5.71
C SER A 321 -7.05 15.64 -4.58
N PRO A 322 -5.80 15.13 -4.67
CA PRO A 322 -4.75 15.47 -3.72
C PRO A 322 -4.43 16.97 -3.72
N SER A 323 -4.08 17.50 -2.55
CA SER A 323 -3.66 18.89 -2.36
C SER A 323 -2.14 19.05 -2.40
N ALA A 324 -1.39 18.10 -1.83
CA ALA A 324 0.06 18.12 -1.81
C ALA A 324 0.65 16.70 -1.70
N VAL A 325 1.93 16.58 -2.03
CA VAL A 325 2.73 15.36 -1.81
C VAL A 325 3.84 15.65 -0.80
N VAL A 326 4.09 14.69 0.10
CA VAL A 326 5.30 14.64 0.90
C VAL A 326 6.20 13.55 0.37
N LEU A 327 7.42 13.91 -0.05
CA LEU A 327 8.40 12.95 -0.56
C LEU A 327 9.50 12.73 0.48
N VAL A 328 9.55 11.52 1.04
CA VAL A 328 10.48 11.16 2.12
C VAL A 328 11.82 10.72 1.57
N SER A 329 12.89 11.28 2.12
CA SER A 329 14.28 10.91 1.81
C SER A 329 15.15 10.92 3.07
N THR A 330 16.31 10.25 3.01
CA THR A 330 17.34 10.25 4.06
C THR A 330 18.72 10.39 3.44
N VAL A 331 19.68 10.92 4.22
CA VAL A 331 21.10 10.98 3.82
C VAL A 331 21.61 9.58 3.45
N ARG A 332 21.30 8.57 4.26
CA ARG A 332 21.74 7.18 4.03
C ARG A 332 21.19 6.57 2.75
N ALA A 333 19.92 6.81 2.43
CA ALA A 333 19.32 6.30 1.19
C ALA A 333 19.94 6.98 -0.05
N LEU A 334 20.21 8.28 0.00
CA LEU A 334 20.91 8.94 -1.10
C LEU A 334 22.36 8.46 -1.24
N LYS A 335 23.10 8.25 -0.15
CA LYS A 335 24.43 7.59 -0.22
C LYS A 335 24.36 6.20 -0.85
N HIS A 336 23.33 5.42 -0.52
CA HIS A 336 23.11 4.11 -1.12
C HIS A 336 22.94 4.22 -2.64
N HIS A 337 22.08 5.13 -3.11
CA HIS A 337 21.92 5.39 -4.54
C HIS A 337 23.17 6.00 -5.20
N GLY A 338 24.00 6.72 -4.45
CA GLY A 338 25.31 7.19 -4.90
C GLY A 338 26.39 6.10 -5.00
N GLY A 339 26.08 4.85 -4.61
CA GLY A 339 26.99 3.70 -4.65
C GLY A 339 27.80 3.47 -3.37
N ALA A 340 27.48 4.16 -2.28
CA ALA A 340 28.28 4.22 -1.05
C ALA A 340 27.50 3.69 0.19
N ALA A 341 26.77 2.58 0.02
CA ALA A 341 25.85 2.05 1.02
C ALA A 341 26.54 1.71 2.36
N ASP A 342 26.17 2.40 3.45
CA ASP A 342 26.52 2.10 4.85
C ASP A 342 27.99 1.71 5.09
N ASP A 343 28.94 2.32 4.36
CA ASP A 343 30.36 2.10 4.58
C ASP A 343 30.86 3.04 5.69
N PRO A 344 31.16 2.52 6.91
CA PRO A 344 31.59 3.35 8.03
C PRO A 344 32.99 3.95 7.84
N ARG A 345 33.69 3.59 6.76
CA ARG A 345 35.03 4.09 6.42
C ARG A 345 35.00 5.30 5.49
N LEU A 346 33.83 5.68 4.97
CA LEU A 346 33.69 6.86 4.12
C LEU A 346 34.12 8.09 4.90
N ASP A 347 35.09 8.82 4.36
CA ASP A 347 35.38 10.14 4.88
C ASP A 347 34.24 11.12 4.54
N ARG A 348 34.30 12.29 5.16
CA ARG A 348 33.27 13.31 5.00
C ARG A 348 33.08 13.77 3.55
N ALA A 349 34.17 13.94 2.79
CA ALA A 349 34.10 14.42 1.42
C ALA A 349 33.47 13.37 0.50
N GLN A 350 33.84 12.10 0.68
CA GLN A 350 33.25 10.96 -0.01
C GLN A 350 31.76 10.80 0.31
N GLY A 351 31.38 10.98 1.59
CA GLY A 351 29.98 10.95 2.02
C GLY A 351 29.13 12.02 1.34
N MET A 352 29.63 13.25 1.27
CA MET A 352 28.95 14.36 0.57
C MET A 352 28.82 14.10 -0.93
N ALA A 353 29.90 13.64 -1.58
CA ALA A 353 29.88 13.31 -3.01
C ALA A 353 28.88 12.17 -3.34
N ALA A 354 28.76 11.17 -2.45
CA ALA A 354 27.78 10.11 -2.60
C ALA A 354 26.33 10.62 -2.48
N VAL A 355 26.06 11.56 -1.57
CA VAL A 355 24.74 12.22 -1.47
C VAL A 355 24.43 12.99 -2.76
N GLU A 356 25.37 13.78 -3.27
CA GLU A 356 25.20 14.54 -4.52
C GLU A 356 24.92 13.61 -5.71
N HIS A 357 25.66 12.51 -5.83
CA HIS A 357 25.43 11.52 -6.90
C HIS A 357 24.06 10.85 -6.76
N GLY A 358 23.70 10.40 -5.55
CA GLY A 358 22.40 9.75 -5.29
C GLY A 358 21.19 10.66 -5.41
N ALA A 359 21.38 11.99 -5.44
CA ALA A 359 20.31 12.96 -5.59
C ALA A 359 19.61 12.88 -6.95
N ALA A 360 20.19 12.21 -7.96
CA ALA A 360 19.51 11.93 -9.21
C ALA A 360 18.21 11.12 -8.99
N ASN A 361 18.20 10.17 -8.04
CA ASN A 361 17.00 9.44 -7.65
C ASN A 361 15.94 10.38 -7.06
N LEU A 362 16.33 11.23 -6.10
CA LEU A 362 15.43 12.23 -5.52
C LEU A 362 14.85 13.17 -6.58
N ARG A 363 15.69 13.67 -7.49
CA ARG A 363 15.27 14.53 -8.61
C ARG A 363 14.25 13.80 -9.49
N ARG A 364 14.50 12.54 -9.83
CA ARG A 364 13.56 11.75 -10.63
C ARG A 364 12.21 11.61 -9.93
N HIS A 365 12.20 11.36 -8.62
CA HIS A 365 10.94 11.29 -7.86
C HIS A 365 10.21 12.65 -7.77
N LEU A 366 10.92 13.78 -7.75
CA LEU A 366 10.33 15.11 -7.85
C LEU A 366 9.71 15.34 -9.25
N GLU A 367 10.37 14.90 -10.32
CA GLU A 367 9.82 14.94 -11.68
C GLU A 367 8.53 14.11 -11.77
N ILE A 368 8.50 12.92 -11.17
CA ILE A 368 7.27 12.10 -11.10
C ILE A 368 6.14 12.89 -10.44
N VAL A 369 6.36 13.54 -9.30
CA VAL A 369 5.30 14.34 -8.65
C VAL A 369 4.83 15.48 -9.56
N LYS A 370 5.75 16.11 -10.30
CA LYS A 370 5.45 17.18 -11.25
C LYS A 370 4.62 16.70 -12.46
N GLU A 371 4.80 15.45 -12.90
CA GLU A 371 3.96 14.82 -13.94
C GLU A 371 2.47 14.82 -13.56
N PHE A 372 2.18 14.75 -12.26
CA PHE A 372 0.81 14.82 -11.71
C PHE A 372 0.38 16.24 -11.35
N GLY A 373 1.23 17.26 -11.48
CA GLY A 373 0.85 18.66 -11.29
C GLY A 373 0.65 19.11 -9.83
N LEU A 374 1.25 18.42 -8.87
CA LEU A 374 1.10 18.68 -7.43
C LEU A 374 2.33 19.38 -6.82
N PRO A 375 2.15 20.26 -5.81
CA PRO A 375 3.26 20.76 -5.01
C PRO A 375 3.85 19.64 -4.16
N CYS A 376 5.18 19.62 -4.06
CA CYS A 376 5.92 18.56 -3.36
C CYS A 376 6.77 19.14 -2.22
N VAL A 377 6.55 18.67 -1.00
CA VAL A 377 7.40 18.97 0.16
C VAL A 377 8.31 17.79 0.43
N VAL A 378 9.63 17.99 0.42
CA VAL A 378 10.59 16.92 0.74
C VAL A 378 10.80 16.86 2.25
N ALA A 379 10.53 15.70 2.83
CA ALA A 379 10.84 15.42 4.23
C ALA A 379 12.20 14.70 4.33
N VAL A 380 13.18 15.38 4.91
CA VAL A 380 14.51 14.83 5.16
C VAL A 380 14.52 14.22 6.56
N ASN A 381 14.27 12.91 6.64
CA ASN A 381 14.24 12.18 7.90
C ASN A 381 15.65 12.10 8.49
N ARG A 382 15.88 12.77 9.63
CA ARG A 382 17.17 12.73 10.32
C ARG A 382 17.35 11.39 11.02
N ARG A 383 18.51 10.76 10.82
CA ARG A 383 18.92 9.55 11.53
C ARG A 383 20.11 9.83 12.46
N PRO A 384 20.29 9.02 13.52
CA PRO A 384 21.53 9.04 14.29
C PRO A 384 22.74 8.82 13.37
N GLY A 385 23.72 9.72 13.46
CA GLY A 385 24.94 9.67 12.64
C GLY A 385 24.92 10.61 11.42
N ASP A 386 23.77 11.15 11.02
CA ASP A 386 23.71 12.15 9.96
C ASP A 386 24.33 13.47 10.44
N THR A 387 25.21 14.06 9.63
CA THR A 387 25.78 15.39 9.92
C THR A 387 24.81 16.50 9.50
N ASN A 388 24.93 17.69 10.11
CA ASN A 388 24.09 18.82 9.72
C ASN A 388 24.33 19.23 8.26
N GLU A 389 25.56 19.11 7.79
CA GLU A 389 25.96 19.48 6.44
C GLU A 389 25.42 18.53 5.39
N GLU A 390 25.36 17.23 5.67
CA GLU A 390 24.70 16.27 4.78
C GLU A 390 23.20 16.51 4.72
N VAL A 391 22.56 16.76 5.87
CA VAL A 391 21.13 17.07 5.92
C VAL A 391 20.81 18.34 5.13
N GLU A 392 21.62 19.38 5.28
CA GLU A 392 21.45 20.64 4.53
C GLU A 392 21.73 20.46 3.04
N LEU A 393 22.71 19.63 2.67
CA LEU A 393 22.95 19.27 1.28
C LEU A 393 21.71 18.62 0.64
N VAL A 394 21.05 17.68 1.34
CA VAL A 394 19.82 17.06 0.83
C VAL A 394 18.71 18.10 0.64
N ARG A 395 18.52 19.00 1.62
CA ARG A 395 17.51 20.08 1.50
C ARG A 395 17.77 20.97 0.30
N ARG A 396 19.03 21.39 0.12
CA ARG A 396 19.43 22.22 -1.02
C ARG A 396 19.18 21.51 -2.35
N LEU A 397 19.58 20.25 -2.47
CA LEU A 397 19.37 19.44 -3.69
C LEU A 397 17.89 19.21 -3.99
N ALA A 398 17.05 19.06 -2.96
CA ALA A 398 15.60 18.97 -3.10
C ALA A 398 15.00 20.26 -3.69
N LEU A 399 15.38 21.42 -3.14
CA LEU A 399 14.92 22.72 -3.62
C LEU A 399 15.41 23.01 -5.06
N GLU A 400 16.68 22.72 -5.35
CA GLU A 400 17.24 22.80 -6.71
C GLU A 400 16.52 21.85 -7.69
N GLY A 401 16.03 20.71 -7.19
CA GLY A 401 15.22 19.74 -7.93
C GLY A 401 13.76 20.15 -8.15
N GLY A 402 13.34 21.31 -7.64
CA GLY A 402 11.99 21.85 -7.82
C GLY A 402 10.99 21.46 -6.72
N ALA A 403 11.44 21.01 -5.55
CA ALA A 403 10.56 20.89 -4.39
C ALA A 403 9.99 22.25 -3.99
N PHE A 404 8.71 22.28 -3.58
CA PHE A 404 8.07 23.47 -3.01
C PHE A 404 8.76 23.89 -1.71
N ALA A 405 9.05 22.91 -0.85
CA ALA A 405 9.82 23.09 0.38
C ALA A 405 10.62 21.82 0.70
N ALA A 406 11.65 21.93 1.54
CA ALA A 406 12.43 20.80 2.01
C ALA A 406 12.76 20.95 3.49
N GLU A 407 12.17 20.11 4.34
CA GLU A 407 12.24 20.26 5.79
C GLU A 407 12.85 19.03 6.47
N VAL A 408 13.65 19.30 7.51
CA VAL A 408 14.17 18.24 8.38
C VAL A 408 13.04 17.70 9.24
N ASN A 409 12.90 16.38 9.27
CA ASN A 409 11.95 15.70 10.14
C ASN A 409 12.68 14.95 11.25
N ASP A 410 12.50 15.43 12.48
CA ASP A 410 13.02 14.84 13.72
C ASP A 410 11.92 14.08 14.50
N GLY A 411 10.77 13.81 13.86
CA GLY A 411 9.60 13.20 14.51
C GLY A 411 9.91 11.88 15.22
N PHE A 412 10.76 11.04 14.64
CA PHE A 412 11.19 9.77 15.26
C PHE A 412 11.71 9.97 16.69
N ALA A 413 12.45 11.04 16.96
CA ALA A 413 13.01 11.31 18.29
C ALA A 413 12.15 12.24 19.14
N ARG A 414 11.33 13.11 18.53
CA ARG A 414 10.69 14.26 19.21
C ARG A 414 9.17 14.33 19.04
N GLY A 415 8.53 13.34 18.43
CA GLY A 415 7.09 13.33 18.18
C GLY A 415 6.66 14.47 17.26
N GLY A 416 5.45 15.00 17.45
CA GLY A 416 4.87 16.07 16.64
C GLY A 416 5.69 17.35 16.65
N ALA A 417 6.31 17.68 17.80
CA ALA A 417 7.22 18.82 17.89
C ALA A 417 8.45 18.71 16.96
N GLY A 418 8.89 17.48 16.64
CA GLY A 418 9.97 17.21 15.69
C GLY A 418 9.55 17.31 14.22
N ALA A 419 8.24 17.34 13.95
CA ALA A 419 7.66 17.40 12.61
C ALA A 419 6.88 18.71 12.35
N ALA A 420 6.84 19.65 13.31
CA ALA A 420 6.06 20.88 13.20
C ALA A 420 6.42 21.74 11.97
N ARG A 421 7.71 21.94 11.67
CA ARG A 421 8.11 22.68 10.46
C ARG A 421 7.73 21.99 9.16
N LEU A 422 7.82 20.66 9.13
CA LEU A 422 7.31 19.88 8.00
C LEU A 422 5.80 20.09 7.85
N ALA A 423 5.05 20.09 8.96
CA ALA A 423 3.61 20.32 8.96
C ALA A 423 3.23 21.73 8.49
N GLU A 424 3.98 22.76 8.89
CA GLU A 424 3.81 24.14 8.39
C GLU A 424 4.00 24.21 6.88
N ALA A 425 5.12 23.67 6.37
CA ALA A 425 5.40 23.65 4.93
C ALA A 425 4.36 22.85 4.12
N VAL A 426 3.83 21.76 4.68
CA VAL A 426 2.75 20.98 4.04
C VAL A 426 1.44 21.74 4.05
N ALA A 427 1.11 22.44 5.15
CA ALA A 427 -0.08 23.26 5.22
C ALA A 427 -0.04 24.38 4.17
N GLU A 428 1.11 25.06 4.03
CA GLU A 428 1.35 26.06 2.98
C GLU A 428 1.20 25.45 1.59
N ALA A 429 1.80 24.28 1.34
CA ALA A 429 1.68 23.59 0.05
C ALA A 429 0.23 23.21 -0.30
N CYS A 430 -0.61 22.91 0.69
CA CYS A 430 -2.03 22.58 0.47
C CYS A 430 -2.91 23.79 0.13
N ASP A 431 -2.42 25.00 0.39
CA ASP A 431 -3.12 26.24 0.08
C ASP A 431 -2.76 26.79 -1.31
N GLU A 432 -1.70 26.26 -1.92
CA GLU A 432 -1.33 26.57 -3.30
C GLU A 432 -2.32 25.98 -4.32
N PRO A 433 -2.62 26.70 -5.42
CA PRO A 433 -3.34 26.12 -6.54
C PRO A 433 -2.50 25.02 -7.19
N ASN A 434 -3.13 23.89 -7.53
CA ASN A 434 -2.48 22.80 -8.23
C ASN A 434 -3.25 22.38 -9.49
N SER A 435 -2.60 21.62 -10.37
CA SER A 435 -3.17 21.13 -11.63
C SER A 435 -3.17 19.61 -11.67
N PHE A 436 -3.68 19.00 -10.59
CA PHE A 436 -3.79 17.55 -10.47
C PHE A 436 -4.40 16.95 -11.74
N ARG A 437 -3.69 15.99 -12.32
CA ARG A 437 -4.09 15.26 -13.53
C ARG A 437 -3.57 13.83 -13.45
N PHE A 438 -4.23 12.93 -14.15
CA PHE A 438 -3.76 11.57 -14.29
C PHE A 438 -2.62 11.46 -15.32
N LEU A 439 -1.90 10.34 -15.29
CA LEU A 439 -0.77 10.14 -16.21
C LEU A 439 -1.26 9.85 -17.63
N TYR A 440 -2.38 9.15 -17.78
CA TYR A 440 -2.97 8.79 -19.07
C TYR A 440 -4.51 8.89 -19.01
N GLU A 441 -5.14 9.01 -20.18
CA GLU A 441 -6.59 9.04 -20.34
C GLU A 441 -7.18 7.62 -20.42
N ASP A 442 -8.48 7.48 -20.17
CA ASP A 442 -9.17 6.19 -20.15
C ASP A 442 -9.24 5.54 -21.54
N ASP A 443 -9.33 6.35 -22.60
CA ASP A 443 -9.46 5.92 -24.01
C ASP A 443 -8.12 5.61 -24.69
N HIS A 444 -6.99 5.87 -24.01
CA HIS A 444 -5.68 5.44 -24.47
C HIS A 444 -5.61 3.92 -24.61
N THR A 445 -4.86 3.43 -25.60
CA THR A 445 -4.69 1.98 -25.75
C THR A 445 -3.94 1.40 -24.56
N LEU A 446 -4.14 0.12 -24.26
CA LEU A 446 -3.42 -0.56 -23.19
C LEU A 446 -1.89 -0.41 -23.34
N ARG A 447 -1.38 -0.45 -24.57
CA ARG A 447 0.04 -0.25 -24.85
C ARG A 447 0.48 1.18 -24.51
N ASP A 448 -0.30 2.18 -24.86
CA ASP A 448 0.00 3.58 -24.56
C ASP A 448 -0.03 3.86 -23.05
N LYS A 449 -0.95 3.24 -22.31
CA LYS A 449 -1.00 3.32 -20.83
C LYS A 449 0.28 2.75 -20.20
N ILE A 450 0.72 1.58 -20.67
CA ILE A 450 1.97 0.94 -20.20
C ILE A 450 3.20 1.80 -20.54
N GLU A 451 3.26 2.30 -21.78
CA GLU A 451 4.37 3.13 -22.27
C GLU A 451 4.43 4.48 -21.53
N ALA A 452 3.28 5.09 -21.22
CA ALA A 452 3.21 6.31 -20.43
C ALA A 452 3.85 6.12 -19.04
N VAL A 453 3.49 5.07 -18.31
CA VAL A 453 4.11 4.77 -17.00
C VAL A 453 5.61 4.49 -17.17
N ALA A 454 5.99 3.66 -18.14
CA ALA A 454 7.40 3.31 -18.35
C ALA A 454 8.29 4.53 -18.66
N THR A 455 7.85 5.42 -19.54
CA THR A 455 8.66 6.55 -20.00
C THR A 455 8.60 7.73 -19.04
N ARG A 456 7.41 8.13 -18.59
CA ARG A 456 7.20 9.35 -17.80
C ARG A 456 7.44 9.14 -16.31
N VAL A 457 7.21 7.93 -15.79
CA VAL A 457 7.48 7.61 -14.38
C VAL A 457 8.86 6.96 -14.23
N TYR A 458 9.12 5.85 -14.91
CA TYR A 458 10.36 5.11 -14.71
C TYR A 458 11.59 5.68 -15.41
N GLY A 459 11.39 6.49 -16.47
CA GLY A 459 12.49 7.01 -17.27
C GLY A 459 13.05 5.97 -18.25
N ALA A 460 12.25 4.94 -18.56
CA ALA A 460 12.59 3.97 -19.59
C ALA A 460 12.62 4.68 -20.95
N LYS A 461 13.52 4.23 -21.82
CA LYS A 461 13.56 4.67 -23.22
C LYS A 461 12.40 4.08 -24.03
N ASP A 462 12.05 2.83 -23.73
CA ASP A 462 11.06 2.05 -24.48
C ASP A 462 10.55 0.88 -23.61
N ILE A 463 9.52 0.20 -24.07
CA ILE A 463 9.03 -1.07 -23.53
C ILE A 463 9.32 -2.22 -24.49
N TYR A 464 9.56 -3.41 -23.96
CA TYR A 464 9.64 -4.63 -24.76
C TYR A 464 8.55 -5.61 -24.33
N VAL A 465 7.54 -5.77 -25.17
CA VAL A 465 6.40 -6.65 -24.90
C VAL A 465 6.71 -8.06 -25.43
N TYR A 466 6.70 -9.05 -24.54
CA TYR A 466 6.95 -10.43 -24.90
C TYR A 466 5.74 -11.01 -25.68
N PRO A 467 5.94 -12.02 -26.56
CA PRO A 467 4.85 -12.61 -27.33
C PRO A 467 3.68 -13.15 -26.49
N GLU A 468 3.96 -13.65 -25.27
CA GLU A 468 2.92 -14.12 -24.34
C GLU A 468 2.08 -12.97 -23.80
N ALA A 469 2.73 -11.86 -23.41
CA ALA A 469 2.05 -10.63 -23.00
C ALA A 469 1.20 -10.05 -24.14
N GLU A 470 1.73 -10.00 -25.37
CA GLU A 470 1.01 -9.50 -26.55
C GLU A 470 -0.27 -10.30 -26.82
N LYS A 471 -0.19 -11.63 -26.69
CA LYS A 471 -1.35 -12.51 -26.83
C LYS A 471 -2.43 -12.22 -25.78
N LYS A 472 -2.04 -12.03 -24.51
CA LYS A 472 -2.99 -11.70 -23.43
C LYS A 472 -3.56 -10.28 -23.57
N ILE A 473 -2.76 -9.32 -24.02
CA ILE A 473 -3.23 -7.98 -24.37
C ILE A 473 -4.35 -8.07 -25.43
N GLY A 474 -4.12 -8.81 -26.52
CA GLY A 474 -5.13 -9.03 -27.56
C GLY A 474 -6.38 -9.71 -27.02
N GLN A 475 -6.23 -10.71 -26.15
CA GLN A 475 -7.35 -11.36 -25.46
C GLN A 475 -8.15 -10.37 -24.60
N PHE A 476 -7.50 -9.61 -23.71
CA PHE A 476 -8.19 -8.65 -22.84
C PHE A 476 -8.87 -7.51 -23.61
N ILE A 477 -8.32 -7.11 -24.75
CA ILE A 477 -9.01 -6.18 -25.67
C ILE A 477 -10.31 -6.82 -26.20
N SER A 478 -10.25 -8.08 -26.65
CA SER A 478 -11.45 -8.79 -27.14
C SER A 478 -12.50 -9.04 -26.06
N GLU A 479 -12.08 -9.13 -24.80
CA GLU A 479 -12.94 -9.27 -23.62
C GLU A 479 -13.50 -7.92 -23.12
N GLY A 480 -13.15 -6.80 -23.76
CA GLY A 480 -13.64 -5.46 -23.37
C GLY A 480 -12.96 -4.88 -22.14
N LEU A 481 -11.75 -5.32 -21.81
CA LEU A 481 -10.98 -4.86 -20.64
C LEU A 481 -9.94 -3.77 -20.97
N ALA A 482 -9.91 -3.29 -22.22
CA ALA A 482 -8.91 -2.33 -22.71
C ALA A 482 -8.93 -0.98 -21.97
N ASP A 483 -10.11 -0.58 -21.49
CA ASP A 483 -10.31 0.72 -20.84
C ASP A 483 -9.81 0.71 -19.38
N LEU A 484 -9.53 -0.46 -18.81
CA LEU A 484 -9.03 -0.56 -17.44
C LEU A 484 -7.66 0.13 -17.28
N PRO A 485 -7.39 0.75 -16.11
CA PRO A 485 -6.08 1.27 -15.77
C PRO A 485 -5.04 0.15 -15.64
N VAL A 486 -3.76 0.53 -15.66
CA VAL A 486 -2.63 -0.38 -15.52
C VAL A 486 -2.01 -0.30 -14.13
N CYS A 487 -1.65 -1.45 -13.58
CA CYS A 487 -0.96 -1.59 -12.29
C CYS A 487 0.38 -2.27 -12.55
N MET A 488 1.42 -1.47 -12.79
CA MET A 488 2.74 -1.99 -13.17
C MET A 488 3.39 -2.79 -12.03
N ALA A 489 3.73 -4.05 -12.29
CA ALA A 489 4.35 -4.93 -11.32
C ALA A 489 5.83 -5.13 -11.64
N LYS A 490 6.68 -4.31 -11.03
CA LYS A 490 8.14 -4.37 -11.12
C LYS A 490 8.79 -4.51 -9.74
N THR A 491 10.12 -4.60 -9.72
CA THR A 491 10.88 -4.47 -8.48
C THR A 491 10.67 -3.08 -7.85
N HIS A 492 10.61 -3.04 -6.52
CA HIS A 492 10.54 -1.79 -5.76
C HIS A 492 11.93 -1.21 -5.46
N LEU A 493 13.00 -1.88 -5.86
CA LEU A 493 14.38 -1.52 -5.52
C LEU A 493 15.07 -0.67 -6.60
N SER A 494 14.39 -0.41 -7.70
CA SER A 494 14.89 0.36 -8.84
C SER A 494 13.71 1.02 -9.55
N LEU A 495 13.96 2.17 -10.17
CA LEU A 495 13.03 2.75 -11.15
C LEU A 495 12.87 1.81 -12.37
N SER A 496 13.89 1.02 -12.69
CA SER A 496 13.86 0.02 -13.76
C SER A 496 13.20 -1.31 -13.33
N GLY A 497 13.16 -2.29 -14.25
CA GLY A 497 12.81 -3.67 -13.93
C GLY A 497 13.92 -4.47 -13.23
N ASP A 498 15.15 -3.94 -13.12
CA ASP A 498 16.32 -4.62 -12.56
C ASP A 498 16.69 -4.05 -11.18
N PRO A 499 16.62 -4.84 -10.08
CA PRO A 499 16.97 -4.36 -8.74
C PRO A 499 18.45 -3.99 -8.57
N GLY A 500 19.34 -4.41 -9.48
CA GLY A 500 20.75 -4.05 -9.48
C GLY A 500 21.05 -2.64 -10.01
N LEU A 501 20.11 -2.03 -10.75
CA LEU A 501 20.25 -0.67 -11.29
C LEU A 501 19.77 0.36 -10.26
N LEU A 502 20.69 0.89 -9.47
CA LEU A 502 20.40 1.91 -8.46
C LEU A 502 20.21 3.31 -9.08
N ASN A 503 19.81 4.26 -8.23
CA ASN A 503 19.73 5.69 -8.54
C ASN A 503 18.65 6.01 -9.59
N ALA A 504 18.96 6.82 -10.60
CA ALA A 504 18.09 7.12 -11.74
C ALA A 504 18.71 6.56 -13.03
N PRO A 505 18.52 5.27 -13.34
CA PRO A 505 19.08 4.68 -14.56
C PRO A 505 18.41 5.28 -15.80
N GLU A 506 19.19 5.49 -16.86
CA GLU A 506 18.72 6.04 -18.13
C GLU A 506 18.88 5.03 -19.27
N GLY A 507 18.10 5.20 -20.35
CA GLY A 507 18.29 4.44 -21.59
C GLY A 507 17.89 2.97 -21.56
N PHE A 508 17.30 2.49 -20.46
CA PHE A 508 16.88 1.10 -20.32
C PHE A 508 15.53 0.84 -21.02
N THR A 509 15.32 -0.41 -21.44
CA THR A 509 14.04 -0.88 -21.99
C THR A 509 13.34 -1.72 -20.92
N LEU A 510 12.08 -1.39 -20.62
CA LEU A 510 11.31 -2.12 -19.61
C LEU A 510 10.69 -3.38 -20.22
N PRO A 511 11.02 -4.59 -19.74
CA PRO A 511 10.38 -5.80 -20.23
C PRO A 511 8.94 -5.90 -19.71
N ILE A 512 8.00 -6.32 -20.56
CA ILE A 512 6.63 -6.70 -20.20
C ILE A 512 6.49 -8.19 -20.51
N ARG A 513 6.73 -9.02 -19.50
CA ARG A 513 6.83 -10.48 -19.65
C ARG A 513 5.47 -11.15 -19.79
N ASP A 514 4.50 -10.64 -19.04
CA ASP A 514 3.14 -11.16 -18.98
C ASP A 514 2.17 -10.05 -18.58
N VAL A 515 0.85 -10.27 -18.74
CA VAL A 515 -0.20 -9.38 -18.25
C VAL A 515 -1.28 -10.21 -17.56
N ARG A 516 -1.70 -9.80 -16.37
CA ARG A 516 -2.82 -10.40 -15.64
C ARG A 516 -4.01 -9.43 -15.59
N ALA A 517 -5.22 -9.95 -15.47
CA ALA A 517 -6.42 -9.13 -15.28
C ALA A 517 -6.96 -9.33 -13.87
N TYR A 518 -7.14 -8.23 -13.14
CA TYR A 518 -7.85 -8.20 -11.86
C TYR A 518 -9.21 -7.58 -12.16
N THR A 519 -10.13 -8.40 -12.70
CA THR A 519 -11.38 -7.94 -13.30
C THR A 519 -12.40 -7.42 -12.28
N GLY A 520 -12.34 -7.91 -11.04
CA GLY A 520 -13.15 -7.38 -9.95
C GLY A 520 -12.55 -6.10 -9.37
N ALA A 521 -11.22 -6.05 -9.22
CA ALA A 521 -10.55 -4.84 -8.74
C ALA A 521 -10.62 -3.71 -9.78
N GLY A 522 -10.58 -4.07 -11.06
CA GLY A 522 -10.74 -3.17 -12.21
C GLY A 522 -9.43 -2.60 -12.73
N TRP A 523 -8.39 -3.43 -12.86
CA TRP A 523 -7.13 -3.04 -13.54
C TRP A 523 -6.42 -4.23 -14.18
N LEU A 524 -5.51 -3.93 -15.11
CA LEU A 524 -4.59 -4.91 -15.70
C LEU A 524 -3.22 -4.79 -15.03
N VAL A 525 -2.50 -5.90 -14.89
CA VAL A 525 -1.23 -5.98 -14.16
C VAL A 525 -0.13 -6.44 -15.13
N PRO A 526 0.55 -5.50 -15.83
CA PRO A 526 1.76 -5.81 -16.60
C PRO A 526 2.89 -6.26 -15.66
N LEU A 527 3.42 -7.45 -15.91
CA LEU A 527 4.51 -8.04 -15.14
C LEU A 527 5.86 -7.69 -15.77
N CYS A 528 6.64 -6.85 -15.08
CA CYS A 528 7.95 -6.40 -15.55
C CYS A 528 9.13 -7.23 -15.00
N GLY A 529 8.84 -8.17 -14.10
CA GLY A 529 9.83 -9.03 -13.47
C GLY A 529 9.15 -10.12 -12.65
N ASP A 530 9.94 -10.86 -11.88
CA ASP A 530 9.41 -11.95 -11.06
C ASP A 530 8.81 -11.41 -9.77
N ILE A 531 7.52 -11.65 -9.56
CA ILE A 531 6.78 -11.17 -8.40
C ILE A 531 6.45 -12.33 -7.47
N THR A 532 6.99 -12.29 -6.25
CA THR A 532 6.68 -13.28 -5.22
C THR A 532 5.41 -12.86 -4.48
N GLN A 533 4.33 -13.64 -4.63
CA GLN A 533 3.05 -13.43 -3.92
C GLN A 533 2.93 -14.25 -2.63
N MET A 534 3.80 -15.24 -2.42
CA MET A 534 3.89 -16.02 -1.18
C MET A 534 5.32 -15.96 -0.65
N PRO A 535 5.61 -15.09 0.34
CA PRO A 535 6.92 -15.01 0.98
C PRO A 535 7.24 -16.31 1.71
N GLY A 536 8.52 -16.51 2.03
CA GLY A 536 8.95 -17.63 2.86
C GLY A 536 9.66 -17.14 4.11
N LEU A 537 9.58 -17.90 5.19
CA LEU A 537 10.41 -17.66 6.37
C LEU A 537 11.91 -17.79 6.05
N GLY A 538 12.72 -16.95 6.70
CA GLY A 538 14.19 -17.00 6.63
C GLY A 538 14.78 -18.12 7.49
N LYS A 539 16.12 -18.23 7.52
CA LYS A 539 16.83 -19.24 8.33
C LYS A 539 16.58 -19.06 9.84
N THR A 540 16.48 -17.82 10.29
CA THR A 540 16.25 -17.42 11.68
C THR A 540 15.03 -16.49 11.71
N PRO A 541 13.81 -17.03 11.58
CA PRO A 541 12.60 -16.22 11.53
C PRO A 541 12.39 -15.51 12.87
N ALA A 542 11.80 -14.31 12.82
CA ALA A 542 11.48 -13.53 14.02
C ALA A 542 10.64 -14.33 15.03
N ALA A 543 9.80 -15.26 14.55
CA ALA A 543 9.00 -16.19 15.34
C ALA A 543 9.77 -16.92 16.46
N LEU A 544 11.06 -17.21 16.28
CA LEU A 544 11.85 -17.91 17.31
C LEU A 544 12.05 -17.09 18.59
N ASN A 545 11.85 -15.77 18.51
CA ASN A 545 12.00 -14.88 19.64
C ASN A 545 10.66 -14.40 20.20
N VAL A 546 9.54 -14.64 19.50
CA VAL A 546 8.21 -14.19 19.93
C VAL A 546 7.64 -15.16 20.96
N ASP A 547 7.23 -14.65 22.13
CA ASP A 547 6.66 -15.45 23.21
C ASP A 547 5.73 -14.59 24.11
N ILE A 548 5.19 -15.19 25.17
CA ILE A 548 4.37 -14.53 26.19
C ILE A 548 5.05 -14.72 27.56
N ASP A 549 5.22 -13.63 28.32
CA ASP A 549 5.79 -13.68 29.67
C ASP A 549 4.80 -14.17 30.75
N ALA A 550 5.26 -14.29 31.99
CA ALA A 550 4.44 -14.78 33.11
C ALA A 550 3.26 -13.87 33.47
N ASP A 551 3.28 -12.61 33.05
CA ASP A 551 2.19 -11.63 33.26
C ASP A 551 1.23 -11.58 32.08
N GLY A 552 1.46 -12.37 31.02
CA GLY A 552 0.66 -12.37 29.80
C GLY A 552 1.04 -11.30 28.79
N ARG A 553 2.22 -10.66 28.92
CA ARG A 553 2.70 -9.66 27.95
C ARG A 553 3.43 -10.32 26.79
N THR A 554 3.22 -9.80 25.58
CA THR A 554 3.96 -10.21 24.39
C THR A 554 5.42 -9.77 24.50
N ILE A 555 6.35 -10.69 24.23
CA ILE A 555 7.79 -10.41 24.15
C ILE A 555 8.35 -10.83 22.78
N GLY A 556 9.44 -10.19 22.37
CA GLY A 556 10.17 -10.50 21.13
C GLY A 556 9.50 -10.06 19.83
N LEU A 557 8.36 -9.38 19.92
CA LEU A 557 7.71 -8.68 18.83
C LEU A 557 8.36 -7.28 18.66
N PHE A 558 8.98 -6.99 17.51
CA PHE A 558 9.61 -5.69 17.12
C PHE A 558 10.90 -5.23 17.80
#